data_AF-A0A7C4RE13-F1
#
_entry.id   AF-A0A7C4RE13-F1
#
_cell.length_a   1.000
_cell.length_b   1.000
_cell.length_c   1.000
_cell.angle_alpha   90.00
_cell.angle_beta   90.00
_cell.angle_gamma   90.00
#
_symmetry.space_group_name_H-M   'P 1'
#
loop_
_entity.id
_entity.type
_entity.pdbx_description
1 polymer ?
#
loop_
_entity_poly.entity_id
_entity_poly.type
_entity_poly.pdbx_seq_one_letter_code
_entity_poly.pdbx_strand_id
1 'polypeptide(L)'
;MNEAAYWLKVLPNNVIVKVMEKENIISALLRHGIDLGGICGGKGICGKCAIKVIEGKTSEPTLQEKSWQKVNGSEYRLACQTTLLSDATIEVLETFKGSKMQILSWIISKDFNLEPNVVKLSLRIRKPSLECQEADLNKLIAEAKAFTFDPKILKRVSHNLWKSNFMVNVILYDGELIDVIPYDKDVKVCGIAFDIGTTTVVGYLYNLEDGRLLSVRAQYNEQIKFGEDVISRIEFAGKSDENMRLMQDAIISTLNKIIKELVAASKISFDQIYDIVCSGNTVMTSFLLGNDCYYSSMAPYIPPFTLPVKCKTRDLGIRVSQTAYLRTLPSISAYIGGDVVADILVSEIYRENGPAALVDLGTNGEVVVKAGEKFLAASCAAGPALEGYSIRCGMRAVEGAIESITISEGGDQVYYRTIGGVKPAGICGSGIVEAIAWMKIRGIIDRSGRIVEGSGNRVFRENGELQFIIAEENETANGKRVVITQTDIRKIQLAKAAIFSSLKTLSKLANIELSDLRRLFIAGAFGTYVDPFYATVIGLLPDISRERFIQIGNGSGAGASMLLLSKKKWNEAEEIVRKVKVIELNLVPFFKDEFINATYFPHKDEKLFRNSLEKIKHFKTKF
;
A
#
# COMPACT_ATOMS: atom_id res chain seq x y z
N MET A 1 33.03 -38.35 14.89
CA MET A 1 31.61 -38.77 14.89
C MET A 1 30.90 -37.86 13.93
N ASN A 2 30.38 -38.37 12.81
CA ASN A 2 29.58 -37.57 11.89
C ASN A 2 28.23 -37.30 12.56
N GLU A 3 27.94 -36.05 12.90
CA GLU A 3 26.60 -35.66 13.34
C GLU A 3 25.59 -36.01 12.23
N ALA A 4 24.50 -36.69 12.60
CA ALA A 4 23.43 -36.95 11.65
C ALA A 4 22.88 -35.59 11.15
N ALA A 5 22.49 -35.53 9.89
CA ALA A 5 21.95 -34.31 9.31
C ALA A 5 20.79 -34.65 8.38
N TYR A 6 19.78 -33.78 8.38
CA TYR A 6 18.58 -33.91 7.57
C TYR A 6 18.52 -32.77 6.55
N TRP A 7 17.86 -33.03 5.43
CA TRP A 7 17.59 -32.05 4.39
C TRP A 7 16.19 -31.48 4.55
N LEU A 8 16.11 -30.15 4.55
CA LEU A 8 14.86 -29.41 4.64
C LEU A 8 14.61 -28.66 3.34
N LYS A 9 13.51 -28.97 2.66
CA LYS A 9 13.03 -28.20 1.51
C LYS A 9 12.07 -27.11 1.98
N VAL A 10 12.31 -25.87 1.54
CA VAL A 10 11.55 -24.67 1.93
C VAL A 10 10.78 -24.14 0.73
N LEU A 11 9.45 -24.22 0.82
CA LEU A 11 8.51 -23.67 -0.15
C LEU A 11 8.11 -22.24 0.24
N PRO A 12 7.77 -21.37 -0.73
CA PRO A 12 7.64 -21.63 -2.18
C PRO A 12 8.95 -21.53 -2.98
N ASN A 13 10.01 -20.97 -2.39
CA ASN A 13 11.26 -20.65 -3.11
C ASN A 13 12.11 -21.88 -3.51
N ASN A 14 11.66 -23.10 -3.18
CA ASN A 14 12.37 -24.36 -3.44
C ASN A 14 13.83 -24.36 -2.93
N VAL A 15 14.09 -23.69 -1.80
CA VAL A 15 15.43 -23.67 -1.19
C VAL A 15 15.62 -24.95 -0.37
N ILE A 16 16.77 -25.60 -0.53
CA ILE A 16 17.13 -26.80 0.25
C ILE A 16 18.22 -26.40 1.23
N VAL A 17 17.98 -26.64 2.53
CA VAL A 17 18.94 -26.33 3.60
C VAL A 17 19.29 -27.59 4.37
N LYS A 18 20.55 -27.67 4.83
CA LYS A 18 21.02 -28.77 5.69
C LYS A 18 20.82 -28.41 7.16
N VAL A 19 20.10 -29.26 7.90
CA VAL A 19 19.80 -29.10 9.32
C VAL A 19 20.56 -30.15 10.13
N MET A 20 21.30 -29.72 11.15
CA MET A 20 22.05 -30.64 12.01
C MET A 20 21.13 -31.32 13.03
N GLU A 21 21.51 -32.51 13.50
CA GLU A 21 20.75 -33.22 14.55
C GLU A 21 20.58 -32.33 15.81
N LYS A 22 19.36 -32.25 16.35
CA LYS A 22 18.97 -31.37 17.49
C LYS A 22 19.01 -29.87 17.22
N GLU A 23 19.43 -29.44 16.03
CA GLU A 23 19.28 -28.04 15.60
C GLU A 23 17.79 -27.73 15.35
N ASN A 24 17.32 -26.58 15.83
CA ASN A 24 15.98 -26.12 15.50
C ASN A 24 15.94 -25.55 14.08
N ILE A 25 14.74 -25.55 13.49
CA ILE A 25 14.57 -25.13 12.09
C ILE A 25 14.96 -23.66 11.90
N ILE A 26 14.67 -22.76 12.84
CA ILE A 26 15.01 -21.33 12.68
C ILE A 26 16.52 -21.10 12.60
N SER A 27 17.32 -21.78 13.43
CA SER A 27 18.77 -21.66 13.41
C SER A 27 19.34 -22.12 12.08
N ALA A 28 18.85 -23.24 11.55
CA ALA A 28 19.28 -23.75 10.25
C ALA A 28 18.93 -22.81 9.10
N LEU A 29 17.73 -22.22 9.12
CA LEU A 29 17.28 -21.25 8.13
C LEU A 29 18.11 -19.95 8.18
N LEU A 30 18.37 -19.43 9.38
CA LEU A 30 19.19 -18.23 9.57
C LEU A 30 20.62 -18.42 9.07
N ARG A 31 21.23 -19.60 9.26
CA ARG A 31 22.56 -19.92 8.68
C ARG A 31 22.59 -19.85 7.16
N HIS A 32 21.45 -20.06 6.50
CA HIS A 32 21.32 -19.98 5.05
C HIS A 32 20.68 -18.65 4.60
N GLY A 33 20.65 -17.64 5.46
CA GLY A 33 20.14 -16.30 5.15
C GLY A 33 18.61 -16.19 5.07
N ILE A 34 17.87 -17.23 5.51
CA ILE A 34 16.41 -17.23 5.54
C ILE A 34 15.95 -16.80 6.95
N ASP A 35 15.45 -15.58 7.06
CA ASP A 35 14.93 -15.04 8.32
C ASP A 35 13.40 -15.04 8.35
N LEU A 36 12.82 -15.88 9.22
CA LEU A 36 11.37 -15.97 9.44
C LEU A 36 10.83 -14.90 10.40
N GLY A 37 11.67 -13.95 10.81
CA GLY A 37 11.25 -12.79 11.59
C GLY A 37 10.96 -13.09 13.07
N GLY A 38 11.50 -14.17 13.63
CA GLY A 38 11.40 -14.45 15.07
C GLY A 38 12.23 -13.47 15.92
N ILE A 39 11.57 -12.69 16.79
CA ILE A 39 12.25 -11.65 17.61
C ILE A 39 12.45 -12.04 19.07
N CYS A 40 11.79 -13.11 19.52
CA CYS A 40 11.83 -13.56 20.91
C CYS A 40 13.07 -14.41 21.26
N GLY A 41 14.10 -14.44 20.41
CA GLY A 41 15.32 -15.22 20.65
C GLY A 41 15.08 -16.72 20.78
N GLY A 42 14.02 -17.25 20.15
CA GLY A 42 13.66 -18.66 20.21
C GLY A 42 12.84 -19.08 21.43
N LYS A 43 12.33 -18.16 22.24
CA LYS A 43 11.47 -18.47 23.41
C LYS A 43 10.05 -18.95 23.06
N GLY A 44 9.68 -18.98 21.79
CA GLY A 44 8.34 -19.38 21.33
C GLY A 44 7.21 -18.38 21.65
N ILE A 45 7.54 -17.17 22.11
CA ILE A 45 6.54 -16.19 22.59
C ILE A 45 5.92 -15.38 21.45
N CYS A 46 6.69 -15.03 20.41
CA CYS A 46 6.24 -14.08 19.38
C CYS A 46 5.39 -14.67 18.25
N GLY A 47 5.41 -16.00 18.06
CA GLY A 47 4.67 -16.69 16.99
C GLY A 47 5.13 -16.45 15.55
N LYS A 48 6.08 -15.52 15.32
CA LYS A 48 6.45 -15.05 13.97
C LYS A 48 7.15 -16.08 13.09
N CYS A 49 7.92 -16.98 13.69
CA CYS A 49 8.58 -18.08 12.98
C CYS A 49 7.65 -19.27 12.68
N ALA A 50 6.35 -19.03 12.52
CA ALA A 50 5.39 -20.07 12.20
C ALA A 50 5.66 -20.65 10.81
N ILE A 51 5.70 -21.97 10.73
CA ILE A 51 5.91 -22.75 9.51
C ILE A 51 4.88 -23.85 9.45
N LYS A 52 4.53 -24.30 8.24
CA LYS A 52 3.68 -25.48 8.05
C LYS A 52 4.56 -26.64 7.59
N VAL A 53 4.42 -27.79 8.23
CA VAL A 53 5.12 -29.02 7.82
C VAL A 53 4.26 -29.73 6.78
N ILE A 54 4.78 -29.87 5.56
CA ILE A 54 4.08 -30.52 4.44
C ILE A 54 4.39 -32.02 4.42
N GLU A 55 5.67 -32.36 4.56
CA GLU A 55 6.17 -33.74 4.57
C GLU A 55 7.32 -33.88 5.56
N GLY A 56 7.56 -35.10 6.04
CA GLY A 56 8.63 -35.43 6.99
C GLY A 56 8.18 -35.48 8.45
N LYS A 57 9.07 -35.94 9.33
CA LYS A 57 8.84 -36.08 10.76
C LYS A 57 9.61 -35.02 11.53
N THR A 58 8.93 -34.37 12.48
CA THR A 58 9.50 -33.34 13.36
C THR A 58 9.30 -33.72 14.83
N SER A 59 9.99 -33.02 15.74
CA SER A 59 9.81 -33.19 17.17
C SER A 59 8.35 -33.02 17.60
N GLU A 60 7.97 -33.55 18.77
CA GLU A 60 6.67 -33.28 19.36
C GLU A 60 6.49 -31.78 19.67
N PRO A 61 5.28 -31.20 19.50
CA PRO A 61 5.03 -29.79 19.80
C PRO A 61 5.29 -29.44 21.27
N THR A 62 6.10 -28.41 21.52
CA THR A 62 6.29 -27.84 22.86
C THR A 62 4.99 -27.19 23.38
N LEU A 63 4.96 -26.83 24.67
CA LEU A 63 3.81 -26.10 25.24
C LEU A 63 3.57 -24.75 24.56
N GLN A 64 4.65 -24.08 24.18
CA GLN A 64 4.64 -22.83 23.44
C GLN A 64 4.07 -23.04 22.03
N GLU A 65 4.51 -24.10 21.33
CA GLU A 65 3.96 -24.48 20.02
C GLU A 65 2.47 -24.81 20.11
N LYS A 66 2.05 -25.62 21.09
CA LYS A 66 0.63 -25.96 21.31
C LYS A 66 -0.24 -24.74 21.55
N SER A 67 0.31 -23.67 22.12
CA SER A 67 -0.42 -22.41 22.33
C SER A 67 -0.61 -21.65 21.02
N TRP A 68 0.42 -21.59 20.18
CA TRP A 68 0.33 -20.99 18.85
C TRP A 68 -0.45 -21.83 17.83
N GLN A 69 -0.46 -23.16 17.98
CA GLN A 69 -1.29 -24.07 17.17
C GLN A 69 -2.79 -23.83 17.34
N LYS A 70 -3.23 -23.42 18.53
CA LYS A 70 -4.63 -23.01 18.74
C LYS A 70 -5.01 -21.73 18.01
N VAL A 71 -4.02 -20.95 17.60
CA VAL A 71 -4.19 -19.62 16.99
C VAL A 71 -4.06 -19.71 15.48
N ASN A 72 -3.00 -20.36 15.02
CA ASN A 72 -2.64 -20.47 13.61
C ASN A 72 -3.23 -21.72 12.94
N GLY A 73 -3.53 -22.78 13.71
CA GLY A 73 -3.93 -24.10 13.20
C GLY A 73 -2.97 -25.18 13.70
N SER A 74 -3.47 -26.40 13.91
CA SER A 74 -2.68 -27.53 14.42
C SER A 74 -1.54 -27.96 13.49
N GLU A 75 -1.67 -27.66 12.20
CA GLU A 75 -0.69 -27.91 11.14
C GLU A 75 0.53 -26.98 11.22
N TYR A 76 0.44 -25.88 11.96
CA TYR A 76 1.54 -24.94 12.12
C TYR A 76 2.45 -25.33 13.28
N ARG A 77 3.74 -25.10 13.09
CA ARG A 77 4.81 -25.31 14.06
C ARG A 77 5.60 -24.03 14.21
N LEU A 78 6.35 -23.87 15.30
CA LEU A 78 7.27 -22.74 15.45
C LEU A 78 8.67 -23.20 15.10
N ALA A 79 9.25 -22.67 14.03
CA ALA A 79 10.59 -23.06 13.58
C ALA A 79 11.65 -22.93 14.69
N CYS A 80 11.46 -22.04 15.65
CA CYS A 80 12.36 -21.87 16.79
C CYS A 80 12.24 -22.91 17.91
N GLN A 81 11.20 -23.74 17.87
CA GLN A 81 10.91 -24.80 18.85
C GLN A 81 10.93 -26.19 18.22
N THR A 82 10.80 -26.28 16.90
CA THR A 82 10.77 -27.53 16.15
C THR A 82 12.17 -27.98 15.73
N THR A 83 12.48 -29.28 15.90
CA THR A 83 13.67 -29.94 15.34
C THR A 83 13.25 -31.03 14.33
N LEU A 84 14.15 -31.41 13.42
CA LEU A 84 13.88 -32.45 12.43
C LEU A 84 14.25 -33.85 12.95
N LEU A 85 13.41 -34.84 12.62
CA LEU A 85 13.65 -36.26 12.85
C LEU A 85 13.84 -37.06 11.54
N SER A 86 13.56 -36.43 10.41
CA SER A 86 13.83 -36.92 9.06
C SER A 86 14.00 -35.75 8.11
N ASP A 87 14.38 -36.03 6.86
CA ASP A 87 14.20 -35.08 5.77
C ASP A 87 12.74 -34.63 5.71
N ALA A 88 12.52 -33.34 5.43
CA ALA A 88 11.22 -32.72 5.53
C ALA A 88 11.03 -31.61 4.48
N THR A 89 9.77 -31.33 4.18
CA THR A 89 9.36 -30.18 3.37
C THR A 89 8.50 -29.27 4.23
N ILE A 90 8.87 -27.99 4.31
CA ILE A 90 8.09 -26.97 4.99
C ILE A 90 7.62 -25.90 4.01
N GLU A 91 6.49 -25.30 4.34
CA GLU A 91 5.95 -24.12 3.71
C GLU A 91 6.08 -22.95 4.68
N VAL A 92 6.73 -21.88 4.24
CA VAL A 92 6.80 -20.62 4.97
C VAL A 92 5.64 -19.75 4.49
N LEU A 93 4.89 -19.17 5.44
CA LEU A 93 3.89 -18.16 5.11
C LEU A 93 4.59 -16.98 4.43
N GLU A 94 4.28 -16.73 3.15
CA GLU A 94 4.93 -15.73 2.27
C GLU A 94 4.98 -14.30 2.84
N THR A 95 4.33 -14.02 3.96
CA THR A 95 4.36 -12.73 4.66
C THR A 95 5.70 -12.29 5.27
N PHE A 96 6.76 -13.10 5.27
CA PHE A 96 8.03 -12.72 5.90
C PHE A 96 9.15 -12.41 4.92
N LYS A 97 9.35 -11.10 4.72
CA LYS A 97 10.47 -10.37 4.10
C LYS A 97 10.68 -10.58 2.60
N GLY A 98 10.22 -9.59 1.81
CA GLY A 98 10.62 -9.53 0.41
C GLY A 98 10.01 -8.43 -0.45
N SER A 99 10.19 -7.16 -0.05
CA SER A 99 10.19 -5.97 -0.92
C SER A 99 8.86 -5.39 -1.43
N LYS A 100 8.85 -4.06 -1.53
CA LYS A 100 7.96 -3.16 -2.31
C LYS A 100 7.71 -3.59 -3.77
N MET A 101 8.25 -4.72 -4.20
CA MET A 101 8.46 -5.14 -5.59
C MET A 101 7.61 -6.36 -5.98
N GLN A 102 7.17 -7.18 -5.02
CA GLN A 102 6.48 -8.45 -5.33
C GLN A 102 5.10 -8.25 -5.96
N ILE A 103 4.32 -7.26 -5.55
CA ILE A 103 2.95 -7.05 -6.08
C ILE A 103 3.00 -6.56 -7.53
N LEU A 104 3.94 -5.66 -7.87
CA LEU A 104 4.11 -5.21 -9.25
C LEU A 104 4.66 -6.31 -10.17
N SER A 105 5.61 -7.12 -9.70
CA SER A 105 6.04 -8.31 -10.47
C SER A 105 4.92 -9.36 -10.57
N TRP A 106 4.08 -9.50 -9.54
CA TRP A 106 2.98 -10.45 -9.49
C TRP A 106 1.80 -10.02 -10.40
N ILE A 107 1.47 -8.72 -10.44
CA ILE A 107 0.46 -8.14 -11.34
C ILE A 107 0.86 -8.31 -12.80
N ILE A 108 2.14 -8.10 -13.14
CA ILE A 108 2.65 -8.35 -14.50
C ILE A 108 2.67 -9.86 -14.80
N SER A 109 2.86 -10.73 -13.81
CA SER A 109 2.88 -12.19 -14.00
C SER A 109 1.51 -12.84 -14.21
N LYS A 110 0.41 -12.17 -13.84
CA LYS A 110 -0.95 -12.64 -14.08
C LYS A 110 -1.47 -12.09 -15.41
N ASP A 111 -1.26 -12.84 -16.50
CA ASP A 111 -2.05 -12.79 -17.75
C ASP A 111 -2.50 -11.38 -18.21
N PHE A 112 -1.62 -10.39 -18.07
CA PHE A 112 -1.91 -8.99 -18.33
C PHE A 112 -1.57 -8.68 -19.79
N ASN A 113 -2.58 -8.36 -20.59
CA ASN A 113 -2.37 -7.97 -21.99
C ASN A 113 -1.83 -6.53 -22.06
N LEU A 114 -0.55 -6.40 -22.41
CA LEU A 114 0.11 -5.11 -22.62
C LEU A 114 -0.51 -4.41 -23.84
N GLU A 115 -1.23 -3.33 -23.57
CA GLU A 115 -1.95 -2.54 -24.58
C GLU A 115 -1.92 -1.05 -24.18
N PRO A 116 -0.74 -0.43 -24.13
CA PRO A 116 -0.60 0.97 -23.73
C PRO A 116 -1.22 1.92 -24.76
N ASN A 117 -1.48 3.17 -24.35
CA ASN A 117 -1.91 4.22 -25.28
C ASN A 117 -0.81 4.59 -26.28
N VAL A 118 0.45 4.42 -25.90
CA VAL A 118 1.61 4.83 -26.69
C VAL A 118 2.18 3.65 -27.44
N VAL A 119 2.32 3.76 -28.76
CA VAL A 119 2.87 2.72 -29.63
C VAL A 119 4.00 3.30 -30.48
N LYS A 120 5.10 2.54 -30.61
CA LYS A 120 6.20 2.83 -31.54
C LYS A 120 6.02 2.03 -32.82
N LEU A 121 6.06 2.69 -33.97
CA LEU A 121 6.08 2.04 -35.28
C LEU A 121 7.35 2.44 -36.02
N SER A 122 8.07 1.46 -36.56
CA SER A 122 9.20 1.70 -37.45
C SER A 122 8.71 1.75 -38.89
N LEU A 123 8.88 2.89 -39.56
CA LEU A 123 8.37 3.14 -40.89
C LEU A 123 9.49 3.47 -41.87
N ARG A 124 9.35 2.97 -43.09
CA ARG A 124 10.18 3.36 -44.23
C ARG A 124 9.35 4.19 -45.18
N ILE A 125 9.61 5.49 -45.20
CA ILE A 125 8.85 6.46 -45.98
C ILE A 125 9.44 6.55 -47.40
N ARG A 126 8.56 6.67 -48.40
CA ARG A 126 8.98 6.88 -49.79
C ARG A 126 9.75 8.20 -49.92
N LYS A 127 10.97 8.11 -50.44
CA LYS A 127 11.79 9.29 -50.74
C LYS A 127 11.06 10.24 -51.70
N PRO A 128 11.14 11.56 -51.50
CA PRO A 128 10.63 12.52 -52.44
C PRO A 128 11.39 12.42 -53.78
N SER A 129 10.68 12.71 -54.86
CA SER A 129 11.23 12.84 -56.21
C SER A 129 10.50 13.98 -56.95
N LEU A 130 10.97 14.35 -58.14
CA LEU A 130 10.25 15.32 -58.98
C LEU A 130 8.84 14.83 -59.33
N GLU A 131 8.62 13.52 -59.37
CA GLU A 131 7.30 12.89 -59.59
C GLU A 131 6.49 12.72 -58.30
N CYS A 132 7.08 12.92 -57.12
CA CYS A 132 6.45 12.71 -55.82
C CYS A 132 6.85 13.82 -54.84
N GLN A 133 6.15 14.94 -54.96
CA GLN A 133 6.38 16.19 -54.20
C GLN A 133 5.44 16.35 -53.00
N GLU A 134 4.83 15.27 -52.53
CA GLU A 134 3.98 15.31 -51.34
C GLU A 134 4.79 15.69 -50.08
N ALA A 135 4.17 16.49 -49.21
CA ALA A 135 4.77 16.98 -47.98
C ALA A 135 5.14 15.85 -47.01
N ASP A 136 6.26 16.01 -46.31
CA ASP A 136 6.81 15.02 -45.37
C ASP A 136 5.79 14.57 -44.31
N LEU A 137 5.02 15.51 -43.74
CA LEU A 137 4.00 15.21 -42.73
C LEU A 137 2.85 14.37 -43.29
N ASN A 138 2.37 14.68 -44.50
CA ASN A 138 1.27 13.93 -45.11
C ASN A 138 1.67 12.47 -45.34
N LYS A 139 2.89 12.24 -45.84
CA LYS A 139 3.47 10.90 -45.99
C LYS A 139 3.52 10.17 -44.66
N LEU A 140 3.98 10.82 -43.60
CA LEU A 140 4.03 10.21 -42.26
C LEU A 140 2.65 9.85 -41.73
N ILE A 141 1.68 10.77 -41.82
CA ILE A 141 0.31 10.55 -41.36
C ILE A 141 -0.32 9.37 -42.10
N ALA A 142 -0.16 9.31 -43.43
CA ALA A 142 -0.67 8.25 -44.26
C ALA A 142 -0.04 6.88 -43.92
N GLU A 143 1.29 6.80 -43.86
CA GLU A 143 2.02 5.55 -43.58
C GLU A 143 1.82 5.08 -42.14
N ALA A 144 1.76 6.00 -41.16
CA ALA A 144 1.48 5.68 -39.76
C ALA A 144 0.00 5.39 -39.50
N LYS A 145 -0.88 5.64 -40.47
CA LYS A 145 -2.35 5.61 -40.32
C LYS A 145 -2.83 6.47 -39.13
N ALA A 146 -2.15 7.59 -38.90
CA ALA A 146 -2.52 8.53 -37.86
C ALA A 146 -3.76 9.33 -38.30
N PHE A 147 -4.69 9.62 -37.39
CA PHE A 147 -5.84 10.47 -37.71
C PHE A 147 -5.60 11.95 -37.39
N THR A 148 -4.58 12.25 -36.58
CA THR A 148 -4.18 13.61 -36.21
C THR A 148 -2.72 13.64 -35.76
N PHE A 149 -2.20 14.81 -35.41
CA PHE A 149 -0.82 15.00 -34.94
C PHE A 149 -0.70 16.14 -33.93
N ASP A 150 0.28 16.07 -33.03
CA ASP A 150 0.61 17.19 -32.13
C ASP A 150 1.46 18.23 -32.88
N PRO A 151 1.07 19.52 -32.95
CA PRO A 151 1.82 20.55 -33.66
C PRO A 151 3.28 20.72 -33.22
N LYS A 152 3.67 20.31 -32.00
CA LYS A 152 5.06 20.40 -31.53
C LYS A 152 6.02 19.49 -32.30
N ILE A 153 5.52 18.46 -33.00
CA ILE A 153 6.37 17.58 -33.82
C ILE A 153 6.88 18.26 -35.09
N LEU A 154 6.18 19.29 -35.59
CA LEU A 154 6.49 19.92 -36.88
C LEU A 154 7.94 20.40 -36.99
N LYS A 155 8.52 20.84 -35.86
CA LYS A 155 9.91 21.30 -35.78
C LYS A 155 10.95 20.21 -36.10
N ARG A 156 10.57 18.93 -36.03
CA ARG A 156 11.47 17.79 -36.15
C ARG A 156 11.13 16.81 -37.28
N VAL A 157 9.90 16.87 -37.83
CA VAL A 157 9.42 15.98 -38.90
C VAL A 157 10.40 15.90 -40.09
N SER A 158 10.59 17.01 -40.81
CA SER A 158 11.45 17.01 -42.00
C SER A 158 12.91 16.72 -41.63
N HIS A 159 13.46 17.39 -40.62
CA HIS A 159 14.85 17.15 -40.23
C HIS A 159 15.15 15.68 -39.94
N ASN A 160 14.28 14.99 -39.18
CA ASN A 160 14.50 13.60 -38.80
C ASN A 160 14.29 12.64 -39.96
N LEU A 161 13.33 12.88 -40.86
CA LEU A 161 13.14 12.08 -42.07
C LEU A 161 14.37 12.14 -42.98
N TRP A 162 14.83 13.34 -43.29
CA TRP A 162 15.94 13.54 -44.21
C TRP A 162 17.26 13.02 -43.63
N LYS A 163 17.51 13.26 -42.33
CA LYS A 163 18.71 12.77 -41.65
C LYS A 163 18.79 11.24 -41.59
N SER A 164 17.65 10.57 -41.49
CA SER A 164 17.56 9.10 -41.34
C SER A 164 17.38 8.34 -42.65
N ASN A 165 17.58 9.02 -43.79
CA ASN A 165 17.35 8.43 -45.11
C ASN A 165 15.93 7.85 -45.26
N PHE A 166 14.94 8.54 -44.67
CA PHE A 166 13.52 8.21 -44.67
C PHE A 166 13.16 6.90 -43.96
N MET A 167 13.96 6.50 -42.97
CA MET A 167 13.64 5.41 -42.06
C MET A 167 13.53 5.96 -40.64
N VAL A 168 12.33 5.94 -40.07
CA VAL A 168 12.04 6.60 -38.78
C VAL A 168 11.26 5.70 -37.85
N ASN A 169 11.39 5.94 -36.55
CA ASN A 169 10.46 5.47 -35.53
C ASN A 169 9.45 6.58 -35.26
N VAL A 170 8.16 6.32 -35.49
CA VAL A 170 7.07 7.22 -35.12
C VAL A 170 6.44 6.77 -33.82
N ILE A 171 6.06 7.73 -32.98
CA ILE A 171 5.36 7.48 -31.72
C ILE A 171 3.92 7.96 -31.87
N LEU A 172 2.99 7.04 -31.67
CA LEU A 172 1.56 7.30 -31.70
C LEU A 172 0.99 7.29 -30.28
N TYR A 173 0.12 8.23 -29.95
CA TYR A 173 -0.73 8.21 -28.76
C TYR A 173 -2.17 8.00 -29.19
N ASP A 174 -2.70 6.80 -28.97
CA ASP A 174 -4.07 6.46 -29.35
C ASP A 174 -4.43 6.90 -30.79
N GLY A 175 -3.49 6.74 -31.73
CA GLY A 175 -3.61 7.12 -33.14
C GLY A 175 -3.29 8.57 -33.51
N GLU A 176 -2.95 9.43 -32.55
CA GLU A 176 -2.32 10.74 -32.78
C GLU A 176 -0.81 10.60 -32.96
N LEU A 177 -0.23 11.18 -34.01
CA LEU A 177 1.21 11.25 -34.18
C LEU A 177 1.83 12.28 -33.22
N ILE A 178 2.56 11.81 -32.22
CA ILE A 178 3.13 12.64 -31.15
C ILE A 178 4.66 12.73 -31.16
N ASP A 179 5.35 11.87 -31.91
CA ASP A 179 6.79 12.02 -32.13
C ASP A 179 7.30 11.34 -33.41
N VAL A 180 8.45 11.81 -33.89
CA VAL A 180 9.17 11.26 -35.04
C VAL A 180 10.65 11.24 -34.71
N ILE A 181 11.27 10.07 -34.73
CA ILE A 181 12.63 9.83 -34.27
C ILE A 181 13.41 9.14 -35.39
N PRO A 182 14.67 9.54 -35.67
CA PRO A 182 15.54 8.79 -36.57
C PRO A 182 15.66 7.31 -36.15
N TYR A 183 15.57 6.39 -37.10
CA TYR A 183 15.56 4.95 -36.80
C TYR A 183 16.84 4.43 -36.13
N ASP A 184 17.98 5.04 -36.42
CA ASP A 184 19.29 4.72 -35.86
C ASP A 184 19.41 5.04 -34.36
N LYS A 185 18.46 5.81 -33.80
CA LYS A 185 18.42 6.09 -32.37
C LYS A 185 17.65 4.99 -31.63
N ASP A 186 18.34 4.29 -30.75
CA ASP A 186 17.71 3.41 -29.76
C ASP A 186 17.03 4.25 -28.67
N VAL A 187 15.72 4.46 -28.84
CA VAL A 187 14.89 5.24 -27.93
C VAL A 187 13.83 4.33 -27.32
N LYS A 188 13.90 4.19 -26.00
CA LYS A 188 12.84 3.57 -25.19
C LYS A 188 11.62 4.48 -25.16
N VAL A 189 10.44 3.89 -25.32
CA VAL A 189 9.16 4.58 -25.12
C VAL A 189 8.70 4.34 -23.70
N CYS A 190 8.68 5.39 -22.89
CA CYS A 190 8.41 5.28 -21.47
C CYS A 190 7.11 5.98 -21.06
N GLY A 191 6.56 5.55 -19.93
CA GLY A 191 5.45 6.20 -19.25
C GLY A 191 5.61 6.13 -17.73
N ILE A 192 4.89 6.98 -17.01
CA ILE A 192 4.95 7.03 -15.55
C ILE A 192 3.56 6.89 -14.95
N ALA A 193 3.42 5.97 -14.00
CA ALA A 193 2.25 5.93 -13.11
C ALA A 193 2.60 6.66 -11.81
N PHE A 194 1.72 7.54 -11.34
CA PHE A 194 1.84 8.24 -10.07
C PHE A 194 0.71 7.84 -9.13
N ASP A 195 1.09 7.59 -7.88
CA ASP A 195 0.20 7.60 -6.72
C ASP A 195 0.41 8.91 -5.96
N ILE A 196 -0.61 9.75 -5.94
CA ILE A 196 -0.59 11.08 -5.32
C ILE A 196 -1.32 10.99 -3.98
N GLY A 197 -0.60 10.53 -2.97
CA GLY A 197 -1.06 10.55 -1.59
C GLY A 197 -0.96 11.94 -0.96
N THR A 198 -1.74 12.16 0.09
CA THR A 198 -1.70 13.38 0.90
C THR A 198 -0.30 13.61 1.50
N THR A 199 0.35 12.56 2.00
CA THR A 199 1.67 12.66 2.66
C THR A 199 2.83 12.32 1.73
N THR A 200 2.65 11.31 0.87
CA THR A 200 3.71 10.75 0.03
C THR A 200 3.22 10.67 -1.41
N VAL A 201 4.08 11.03 -2.36
CA VAL A 201 3.84 10.81 -3.80
C VAL A 201 4.83 9.78 -4.29
N VAL A 202 4.36 8.78 -5.04
CA VAL A 202 5.19 7.69 -5.58
C VAL A 202 5.06 7.64 -7.10
N GLY A 203 6.18 7.61 -7.81
CA GLY A 203 6.23 7.47 -9.27
C GLY A 203 6.86 6.14 -9.69
N TYR A 204 6.24 5.48 -10.67
CA TYR A 204 6.63 4.20 -11.25
C TYR A 204 6.90 4.37 -12.74
N LEU A 205 8.16 4.27 -13.16
CA LEU A 205 8.56 4.44 -14.55
C LEU A 205 8.59 3.09 -15.27
N TYR A 206 7.88 2.99 -16.40
CA TYR A 206 7.81 1.78 -17.22
C TYR A 206 8.38 2.00 -18.61
N ASN A 207 8.95 0.95 -19.19
CA ASN A 207 9.04 0.81 -20.63
C ASN A 207 7.68 0.32 -21.14
N LEU A 208 7.07 1.09 -22.04
CA LEU A 208 5.72 0.80 -22.56
C LEU A 208 5.76 -0.29 -23.65
N GLU A 209 6.92 -0.60 -24.23
CA GLU A 209 7.03 -1.61 -25.28
C GLU A 209 6.97 -3.04 -24.74
N ASP A 210 7.54 -3.26 -23.55
CA ASP A 210 7.64 -4.58 -22.90
C ASP A 210 6.94 -4.63 -21.53
N GLY A 211 6.38 -3.51 -21.06
CA GLY A 211 5.72 -3.40 -19.76
C GLY A 211 6.67 -3.46 -18.57
N ARG A 212 8.00 -3.43 -18.78
CA ARG A 212 8.98 -3.61 -17.70
C ARG A 212 9.08 -2.35 -16.84
N LEU A 213 8.91 -2.52 -15.53
CA LEU A 213 9.21 -1.49 -14.54
C LEU A 213 10.71 -1.19 -14.53
N LEU A 214 11.08 0.06 -14.81
CA LEU A 214 12.46 0.54 -14.88
C LEU A 214 12.95 1.09 -13.54
N SER A 215 12.11 1.84 -12.83
CA SER A 215 12.48 2.49 -11.57
C SER A 215 11.24 2.96 -10.79
N VAL A 216 11.37 3.05 -9.47
CA VAL A 216 10.36 3.60 -8.55
C VAL A 216 11.00 4.64 -7.65
N ARG A 217 10.35 5.79 -7.48
CA ARG A 217 10.82 6.87 -6.60
C ARG A 217 9.66 7.45 -5.81
N ALA A 218 9.93 7.87 -4.58
CA ALA A 218 8.93 8.45 -3.71
C ALA A 218 9.48 9.72 -3.07
N GLN A 219 8.63 10.73 -2.96
CA GLN A 219 8.94 11.99 -2.30
C GLN A 219 7.81 12.37 -1.34
N TYR A 220 8.13 13.21 -0.34
CA TYR A 220 7.08 13.87 0.44
C TYR A 220 6.27 14.78 -0.47
N ASN A 221 4.95 14.76 -0.29
CA ASN A 221 4.09 15.72 -0.95
C ASN A 221 4.38 17.12 -0.38
N GLU A 222 4.96 18.00 -1.19
CA GLU A 222 5.32 19.35 -0.75
C GLU A 222 4.13 20.19 -0.30
N GLN A 223 2.90 19.78 -0.58
CA GLN A 223 1.68 20.40 -0.06
C GLN A 223 1.56 20.32 1.47
N ILE A 224 2.34 19.46 2.13
CA ILE A 224 2.35 19.33 3.60
C ILE A 224 2.65 20.66 4.31
N LYS A 225 3.40 21.57 3.68
CA LYS A 225 3.71 22.91 4.24
C LYS A 225 2.48 23.83 4.37
N PHE A 226 1.38 23.48 3.72
CA PHE A 226 0.13 24.25 3.69
C PHE A 226 -1.01 23.60 4.48
N GLY A 227 -0.82 22.33 4.90
CA GLY A 227 -1.80 21.58 5.68
C GLY A 227 -1.39 20.13 5.86
N GLU A 228 -1.57 19.60 7.06
CA GLU A 228 -1.23 18.21 7.40
C GLU A 228 -2.23 17.21 6.80
N ASP A 229 -3.48 17.64 6.57
CA ASP A 229 -4.57 16.82 6.04
C ASP A 229 -5.27 17.46 4.83
N VAL A 230 -6.25 16.74 4.29
CA VAL A 230 -7.01 17.18 3.11
C VAL A 230 -7.83 18.44 3.39
N ILE A 231 -8.47 18.56 4.57
CA ILE A 231 -9.37 19.67 4.89
C ILE A 231 -8.60 20.97 5.08
N SER A 232 -7.54 20.95 5.88
CA SER A 232 -6.65 22.10 6.08
C SER A 232 -6.04 22.62 4.78
N ARG A 233 -5.75 21.73 3.82
CA ARG A 233 -5.30 22.10 2.47
C ARG A 233 -6.40 22.75 1.65
N ILE A 234 -7.64 22.24 1.71
CA ILE A 234 -8.79 22.87 1.05
C ILE A 234 -9.01 24.27 1.61
N GLU A 235 -8.98 24.44 2.93
CA GLU A 235 -9.11 25.74 3.59
C GLU A 235 -8.00 26.70 3.20
N PHE A 236 -6.75 26.22 3.10
CA PHE A 236 -5.64 27.05 2.63
C PHE A 236 -5.86 27.50 1.17
N ALA A 237 -6.16 26.56 0.28
CA ALA A 237 -6.37 26.82 -1.15
C ALA A 237 -7.56 27.76 -1.40
N GLY A 238 -8.66 27.59 -0.66
CA GLY A 238 -9.88 28.38 -0.80
C GLY A 238 -9.77 29.83 -0.32
N LYS A 239 -8.65 30.25 0.28
CA LYS A 239 -8.44 31.64 0.71
C LYS A 239 -8.18 32.60 -0.46
N SER A 240 -7.57 32.13 -1.56
CA SER A 240 -7.26 32.95 -2.73
C SER A 240 -6.81 32.09 -3.92
N ASP A 241 -6.96 32.62 -5.14
CA ASP A 241 -6.41 32.01 -6.35
C ASP A 241 -4.89 31.81 -6.28
N GLU A 242 -4.18 32.70 -5.56
CA GLU A 242 -2.74 32.59 -5.32
C GLU A 242 -2.42 31.36 -4.47
N ASN A 243 -3.18 31.11 -3.40
CA ASN A 243 -2.98 29.93 -2.55
C ASN A 243 -3.29 28.64 -3.29
N MET A 244 -4.32 28.63 -4.15
CA MET A 244 -4.58 27.51 -5.04
C MET A 244 -3.34 27.25 -5.93
N ARG A 245 -2.78 28.29 -6.56
CA ARG A 245 -1.57 28.14 -7.41
C ARG A 245 -0.38 27.60 -6.62
N LEU A 246 -0.16 28.06 -5.39
CA LEU A 246 0.88 27.52 -4.51
C LEU A 246 0.68 26.03 -4.21
N MET A 247 -0.58 25.60 -4.02
CA MET A 247 -0.93 24.20 -3.83
C MET A 247 -0.67 23.34 -5.07
N GLN A 248 -1.00 23.86 -6.27
CA GLN A 248 -0.70 23.21 -7.54
C GLN A 248 0.82 23.14 -7.79
N ASP A 249 1.54 24.25 -7.62
CA ASP A 249 2.98 24.34 -7.82
C ASP A 249 3.73 23.36 -6.91
N ALA A 250 3.26 23.16 -5.67
CA ALA A 250 3.85 22.20 -4.74
C ALA A 250 3.73 20.75 -5.25
N ILE A 251 2.56 20.33 -5.75
CA ILE A 251 2.41 18.98 -6.31
C ILE A 251 3.17 18.82 -7.62
N ILE A 252 3.14 19.82 -8.51
CA ILE A 252 3.92 19.80 -9.77
C ILE A 252 5.43 19.76 -9.50
N SER A 253 5.92 20.50 -8.51
CA SER A 253 7.31 20.45 -8.05
C SER A 253 7.67 19.04 -7.57
N THR A 254 6.80 18.43 -6.75
CA THR A 254 6.98 17.07 -6.25
C THR A 254 7.09 16.06 -7.40
N LEU A 255 6.16 16.11 -8.37
CA LEU A 255 6.19 15.25 -9.56
C LEU A 255 7.49 15.45 -10.35
N ASN A 256 7.87 16.69 -10.63
CA ASN A 256 9.10 16.99 -11.38
C ASN A 256 10.38 16.50 -10.68
N LYS A 257 10.44 16.57 -9.34
CA LYS A 257 11.55 15.98 -8.55
C LYS A 257 11.61 14.46 -8.72
N ILE A 258 10.46 13.79 -8.59
CA ILE A 258 10.36 12.34 -8.80
C ILE A 258 10.78 11.96 -10.23
N ILE A 259 10.28 12.67 -11.25
CA ILE A 259 10.63 12.43 -12.66
C ILE A 259 12.15 12.55 -12.85
N LYS A 260 12.78 13.60 -12.31
CA LYS A 260 14.23 13.79 -12.40
C LYS A 260 15.00 12.60 -11.80
N GLU A 261 14.56 12.08 -10.66
CA GLU A 261 15.19 10.91 -10.03
C GLU A 261 14.96 9.61 -10.81
N LEU A 262 13.76 9.42 -11.37
CA LEU A 262 13.42 8.26 -12.20
C LEU A 262 14.26 8.22 -13.48
N VAL A 263 14.39 9.36 -14.16
CA VAL A 263 15.17 9.57 -15.38
C VAL A 263 16.65 9.31 -15.11
N ALA A 264 17.20 9.89 -14.03
CA ALA A 264 18.59 9.69 -13.63
C ALA A 264 18.89 8.23 -13.30
N ALA A 265 18.01 7.56 -12.56
CA ALA A 265 18.17 6.16 -12.18
C ALA A 265 18.14 5.20 -13.38
N SER A 266 17.31 5.51 -14.37
CA SER A 266 17.05 4.64 -15.53
C SER A 266 17.92 4.97 -16.74
N LYS A 267 18.74 6.03 -16.65
CA LYS A 267 19.61 6.53 -17.72
C LYS A 267 18.85 6.78 -19.03
N ILE A 268 17.66 7.39 -18.94
CA ILE A 268 16.86 7.83 -20.10
C ILE A 268 16.86 9.36 -20.19
N SER A 269 16.24 9.92 -21.23
CA SER A 269 15.94 11.36 -21.35
C SER A 269 14.49 11.66 -20.97
N PHE A 270 14.23 12.89 -20.52
CA PHE A 270 12.87 13.39 -20.25
C PHE A 270 11.95 13.31 -21.48
N ASP A 271 12.51 13.51 -22.68
CA ASP A 271 11.77 13.46 -23.95
C ASP A 271 11.30 12.05 -24.33
N GLN A 272 11.71 11.01 -23.59
CA GLN A 272 11.32 9.62 -23.81
C GLN A 272 10.07 9.22 -23.03
N ILE A 273 9.51 10.13 -22.23
CA ILE A 273 8.31 9.87 -21.42
C ILE A 273 7.11 10.52 -22.12
N TYR A 274 6.14 9.69 -22.55
CA TYR A 274 5.04 10.10 -23.43
C TYR A 274 3.65 10.00 -22.80
N ASP A 275 3.47 9.22 -21.72
CA ASP A 275 2.19 9.11 -21.02
C ASP A 275 2.41 9.09 -19.50
N ILE A 276 1.55 9.80 -18.79
CA ILE A 276 1.51 9.86 -17.33
C ILE A 276 0.09 9.52 -16.88
N VAL A 277 -0.03 8.58 -15.94
CA VAL A 277 -1.31 8.25 -15.28
C VAL A 277 -1.20 8.57 -13.80
N CYS A 278 -2.13 9.37 -13.27
CA CYS A 278 -2.17 9.79 -11.87
C CYS A 278 -3.39 9.21 -11.15
N SER A 279 -3.11 8.50 -10.06
CA SER A 279 -4.09 8.04 -9.06
C SER A 279 -3.94 8.86 -7.78
N GLY A 280 -5.02 8.96 -7.01
CA GLY A 280 -5.08 9.70 -5.76
C GLY A 280 -6.51 10.11 -5.42
N ASN A 281 -6.72 10.54 -4.18
CA ASN A 281 -8.02 11.05 -3.78
C ASN A 281 -8.41 12.29 -4.59
N THR A 282 -9.71 12.54 -4.72
CA THR A 282 -10.27 13.57 -5.61
C THR A 282 -9.72 14.97 -5.35
N VAL A 283 -9.39 15.29 -4.10
CA VAL A 283 -8.83 16.58 -3.72
C VAL A 283 -7.39 16.71 -4.22
N MET A 284 -6.57 15.66 -4.07
CA MET A 284 -5.20 15.66 -4.60
C MET A 284 -5.16 15.81 -6.12
N THR A 285 -6.04 15.11 -6.84
CA THR A 285 -6.14 15.26 -8.30
C THR A 285 -6.71 16.62 -8.71
N SER A 286 -7.59 17.21 -7.89
CA SER A 286 -8.09 18.57 -8.13
C SER A 286 -6.97 19.60 -8.03
N PHE A 287 -6.14 19.54 -6.99
CA PHE A 287 -4.98 20.42 -6.85
C PHE A 287 -3.95 20.23 -7.96
N LEU A 288 -3.70 18.99 -8.40
CA LEU A 288 -2.82 18.72 -9.55
C LEU A 288 -3.28 19.49 -10.80
N LEU A 289 -4.59 19.51 -11.04
CA LEU A 289 -5.20 20.16 -12.20
C LEU A 289 -5.51 21.64 -11.97
N GLY A 290 -5.18 22.20 -10.80
CA GLY A 290 -5.39 23.61 -10.49
C GLY A 290 -6.87 23.98 -10.28
N ASN A 291 -7.70 23.03 -9.85
CA ASN A 291 -9.12 23.27 -9.59
C ASN A 291 -9.37 23.62 -8.13
N ASP A 292 -10.27 24.59 -7.91
CA ASP A 292 -10.82 24.87 -6.59
C ASP A 292 -11.72 23.71 -6.15
N CYS A 293 -11.48 23.21 -4.93
CA CYS A 293 -12.26 22.16 -4.28
C CYS A 293 -12.83 22.61 -2.93
N TYR A 294 -12.97 23.92 -2.69
CA TYR A 294 -13.56 24.47 -1.47
C TYR A 294 -14.90 23.83 -1.11
N TYR A 295 -15.81 23.72 -2.08
CA TYR A 295 -17.13 23.11 -1.91
C TYR A 295 -17.10 21.59 -1.66
N SER A 296 -15.95 20.93 -1.82
CA SER A 296 -15.78 19.53 -1.40
C SER A 296 -15.70 19.39 0.12
N SER A 297 -15.33 20.46 0.85
CA SER A 297 -15.29 20.49 2.32
C SER A 297 -16.62 20.93 2.97
N MET A 298 -17.53 21.50 2.18
CA MET A 298 -18.81 22.00 2.66
C MET A 298 -19.94 21.08 2.21
N ALA A 299 -20.82 20.68 3.13
CA ALA A 299 -22.03 19.93 2.77
C ALA A 299 -22.80 20.69 1.65
N PRO A 300 -23.16 20.02 0.53
CA PRO A 300 -23.25 18.57 0.34
C PRO A 300 -22.00 17.87 -0.26
N TYR A 301 -20.80 18.41 -0.03
CA TYR A 301 -19.48 17.81 -0.32
C TYR A 301 -19.24 17.50 -1.80
N ILE A 302 -19.50 18.49 -2.66
CA ILE A 302 -19.48 18.29 -4.12
C ILE A 302 -18.06 18.51 -4.66
N PRO A 303 -17.46 17.53 -5.36
CA PRO A 303 -16.19 17.72 -6.04
C PRO A 303 -16.36 18.50 -7.36
N PRO A 304 -15.31 19.20 -7.82
CA PRO A 304 -15.35 19.90 -9.10
C PRO A 304 -15.51 18.93 -10.29
N PHE A 305 -14.95 17.73 -10.19
CA PHE A 305 -15.10 16.67 -11.18
C PHE A 305 -14.91 15.29 -10.54
N THR A 306 -15.50 14.28 -11.19
CA THR A 306 -15.22 12.86 -10.93
C THR A 306 -14.85 12.09 -12.21
N LEU A 307 -15.08 12.69 -13.37
CA LEU A 307 -14.66 12.14 -14.65
C LEU A 307 -13.14 12.14 -14.78
N PRO A 308 -12.56 11.16 -15.48
CA PRO A 308 -11.13 11.18 -15.75
C PRO A 308 -10.78 12.36 -16.64
N VAL A 309 -9.67 13.04 -16.34
CA VAL A 309 -9.19 14.19 -17.12
C VAL A 309 -7.98 13.78 -17.93
N LYS A 310 -7.89 14.24 -19.19
CA LYS A 310 -6.73 14.08 -20.08
C LYS A 310 -6.27 15.46 -20.55
N CYS A 311 -5.00 15.80 -20.30
CA CYS A 311 -4.41 17.07 -20.74
C CYS A 311 -2.94 16.89 -21.15
N LYS A 312 -2.34 17.91 -21.80
CA LYS A 312 -0.91 17.87 -22.12
C LYS A 312 -0.09 18.25 -20.88
N THR A 313 0.99 17.51 -20.63
CA THR A 313 1.89 17.75 -19.49
C THR A 313 2.51 19.16 -19.49
N ARG A 314 2.75 19.70 -20.69
CA ARG A 314 3.31 21.05 -20.89
C ARG A 314 2.42 22.17 -20.36
N ASP A 315 1.10 21.96 -20.31
CA ASP A 315 0.15 22.97 -19.84
C ASP A 315 0.12 23.04 -18.30
N LEU A 316 0.62 21.99 -17.63
CA LEU A 316 0.76 21.90 -16.17
C LEU A 316 2.18 22.21 -15.66
N GLY A 317 3.14 22.43 -16.56
CA GLY A 317 4.56 22.60 -16.17
C GLY A 317 5.29 21.31 -15.78
N ILE A 318 4.77 20.14 -16.18
CA ILE A 318 5.43 18.84 -15.97
C ILE A 318 6.50 18.63 -17.05
N ARG A 319 7.72 18.37 -16.61
CA ARG A 319 8.93 18.34 -17.47
C ARG A 319 9.19 16.93 -18.00
N VAL A 320 8.48 16.59 -19.08
CA VAL A 320 8.68 15.39 -19.90
C VAL A 320 8.63 15.78 -21.37
N SER A 321 8.44 14.82 -22.30
CA SER A 321 8.19 15.14 -23.70
C SER A 321 7.08 16.19 -23.84
N GLN A 322 7.32 17.19 -24.69
CA GLN A 322 6.39 18.30 -24.93
C GLN A 322 5.06 17.85 -25.56
N THR A 323 4.98 16.61 -26.05
CA THR A 323 3.77 16.02 -26.65
C THR A 323 3.09 15.01 -25.73
N ALA A 324 3.65 14.76 -24.54
CA ALA A 324 3.14 13.79 -23.59
C ALA A 324 1.78 14.20 -23.01
N TYR A 325 1.01 13.19 -22.65
CA TYR A 325 -0.26 13.33 -21.96
C TYR A 325 -0.13 13.02 -20.47
N LEU A 326 -0.95 13.69 -19.67
CA LEU A 326 -1.29 13.30 -18.32
C LEU A 326 -2.76 12.91 -18.29
N ARG A 327 -3.07 11.83 -17.58
CA ARG A 327 -4.43 11.37 -17.33
C ARG A 327 -4.65 11.10 -15.85
N THR A 328 -5.80 11.47 -15.31
CA THR A 328 -6.21 11.08 -13.96
C THR A 328 -7.12 9.86 -14.02
N LEU A 329 -7.07 9.02 -12.99
CA LEU A 329 -8.09 8.01 -12.77
C LEU A 329 -9.47 8.67 -12.57
N PRO A 330 -10.57 7.97 -12.89
CA PRO A 330 -11.89 8.44 -12.52
C PRO A 330 -12.04 8.38 -10.99
N SER A 331 -12.72 9.36 -10.42
CA SER A 331 -13.11 9.40 -9.01
C SER A 331 -14.58 9.03 -8.83
N ILE A 332 -15.01 8.83 -7.59
CA ILE A 332 -16.41 8.47 -7.27
C ILE A 332 -17.12 9.62 -6.53
N SER A 333 -16.46 10.23 -5.54
CA SER A 333 -16.97 11.38 -4.78
C SER A 333 -15.84 12.29 -4.31
N ALA A 334 -16.13 13.32 -3.50
CA ALA A 334 -15.11 14.20 -2.92
C ALA A 334 -14.05 13.46 -2.09
N TYR A 335 -14.43 12.41 -1.36
CA TYR A 335 -13.55 11.68 -0.45
C TYR A 335 -13.26 10.24 -0.88
N ILE A 336 -13.76 9.81 -2.04
CA ILE A 336 -13.46 8.52 -2.64
C ILE A 336 -12.97 8.78 -4.06
N GLY A 337 -11.65 8.77 -4.24
CA GLY A 337 -11.01 9.14 -5.49
C GLY A 337 -10.54 7.96 -6.32
N GLY A 338 -9.61 8.25 -7.22
CA GLY A 338 -9.03 7.27 -8.13
C GLY A 338 -8.13 6.25 -7.44
N ASP A 339 -7.59 6.57 -6.26
CA ASP A 339 -6.87 5.65 -5.39
C ASP A 339 -7.71 4.44 -5.00
N VAL A 340 -8.94 4.66 -4.52
CA VAL A 340 -9.86 3.56 -4.18
C VAL A 340 -10.29 2.77 -5.42
N VAL A 341 -10.48 3.45 -6.56
CA VAL A 341 -10.80 2.76 -7.83
C VAL A 341 -9.65 1.84 -8.25
N ALA A 342 -8.41 2.31 -8.12
CA ALA A 342 -7.21 1.51 -8.35
C ALA A 342 -7.13 0.31 -7.38
N ASP A 343 -7.44 0.49 -6.11
CA ASP A 343 -7.47 -0.60 -5.12
C ASP A 343 -8.52 -1.68 -5.46
N ILE A 344 -9.73 -1.28 -5.86
CA ILE A 344 -10.77 -2.21 -6.32
C ILE A 344 -10.31 -2.98 -7.57
N LEU A 345 -9.62 -2.29 -8.49
CA LEU A 345 -9.11 -2.90 -9.72
C LEU A 345 -8.02 -3.93 -9.42
N VAL A 346 -7.04 -3.57 -8.59
CA VAL A 346 -5.87 -4.40 -8.24
C VAL A 346 -6.26 -5.60 -7.39
N SER A 347 -7.17 -5.42 -6.44
CA SER A 347 -7.68 -6.53 -5.62
C SER A 347 -8.47 -7.55 -6.42
N GLU A 348 -8.95 -7.17 -7.62
CA GLU A 348 -9.94 -7.94 -8.38
C GLU A 348 -11.17 -8.33 -7.54
N ILE A 349 -11.50 -7.54 -6.50
CA ILE A 349 -12.60 -7.85 -5.58
C ILE A 349 -13.93 -8.06 -6.33
N TYR A 350 -14.12 -7.37 -7.46
CA TYR A 350 -15.28 -7.54 -8.33
C TYR A 350 -15.43 -8.94 -8.94
N ARG A 351 -14.36 -9.76 -8.97
CA ARG A 351 -14.37 -11.15 -9.43
C ARG A 351 -14.68 -12.17 -8.33
N GLU A 352 -14.80 -11.74 -7.08
CA GLU A 352 -15.11 -12.64 -5.97
C GLU A 352 -16.54 -13.19 -6.06
N ASN A 353 -16.67 -14.52 -5.99
CA ASN A 353 -17.95 -15.25 -6.04
C ASN A 353 -18.74 -15.17 -4.71
N GLY A 354 -18.64 -14.08 -3.96
CA GLY A 354 -19.32 -13.90 -2.67
C GLY A 354 -19.03 -12.54 -2.02
N PRO A 355 -19.52 -12.33 -0.79
CA PRO A 355 -19.22 -11.15 0.01
C PRO A 355 -17.72 -10.98 0.21
N ALA A 356 -17.22 -9.78 -0.08
CA ALA A 356 -15.83 -9.41 0.15
C ALA A 356 -15.78 -7.94 0.55
N ALA A 357 -14.70 -7.55 1.23
CA ALA A 357 -14.47 -6.17 1.61
C ALA A 357 -13.05 -5.74 1.24
N LEU A 358 -12.86 -4.44 1.08
CA LEU A 358 -11.56 -3.80 0.94
C LEU A 358 -11.47 -2.67 1.96
N VAL A 359 -10.32 -2.54 2.60
CA VAL A 359 -9.99 -1.44 3.50
C VAL A 359 -8.66 -0.86 3.06
N ASP A 360 -8.66 0.40 2.62
CA ASP A 360 -7.43 1.18 2.45
C ASP A 360 -7.11 1.87 3.79
N LEU A 361 -5.88 1.63 4.26
CA LEU A 361 -5.38 2.15 5.51
C LEU A 361 -4.33 3.23 5.23
N GLY A 362 -4.81 4.45 5.02
CA GLY A 362 -4.01 5.67 4.93
C GLY A 362 -4.40 6.73 5.97
N THR A 363 -4.04 7.99 5.69
CA THR A 363 -4.48 9.16 6.47
C THR A 363 -6.01 9.22 6.55
N ASN A 364 -6.65 8.94 5.43
CA ASN A 364 -8.07 8.64 5.37
C ASN A 364 -8.24 7.12 5.43
N GLY A 365 -9.37 6.70 5.98
CA GLY A 365 -9.76 5.29 5.96
C GLY A 365 -10.85 5.08 4.93
N GLU A 366 -10.56 4.38 3.84
CA GLU A 366 -11.55 4.06 2.82
C GLU A 366 -11.97 2.60 2.93
N VAL A 367 -13.28 2.36 2.96
CA VAL A 367 -13.84 1.03 3.10
C VAL A 367 -14.81 0.76 1.96
N VAL A 368 -14.67 -0.39 1.33
CA VAL A 368 -15.54 -0.87 0.25
C VAL A 368 -16.08 -2.25 0.63
N VAL A 369 -17.38 -2.46 0.48
CA VAL A 369 -18.04 -3.77 0.66
C VAL A 369 -18.70 -4.17 -0.65
N LYS A 370 -18.35 -5.35 -1.16
CA LYS A 370 -18.99 -5.97 -2.32
C LYS A 370 -20.28 -6.67 -1.90
N ALA A 371 -21.38 -6.29 -2.53
CA ALA A 371 -22.70 -6.88 -2.36
C ALA A 371 -23.26 -7.31 -3.72
N GLY A 372 -23.05 -8.58 -4.09
CA GLY A 372 -23.35 -9.07 -5.44
C GLY A 372 -22.46 -8.39 -6.48
N GLU A 373 -23.08 -7.73 -7.46
CA GLU A 373 -22.41 -6.99 -8.54
C GLU A 373 -22.14 -5.51 -8.22
N LYS A 374 -22.59 -5.02 -7.06
CA LYS A 374 -22.45 -3.62 -6.65
C LYS A 374 -21.51 -3.49 -5.46
N PHE A 375 -21.06 -2.27 -5.23
CA PHE A 375 -20.22 -1.92 -4.08
C PHE A 375 -20.88 -0.83 -3.25
N LEU A 376 -20.76 -0.94 -1.94
CA LEU A 376 -20.97 0.19 -1.02
C LEU A 376 -19.60 0.69 -0.59
N ALA A 377 -19.38 2.00 -0.64
CA ALA A 377 -18.11 2.59 -0.23
C ALA A 377 -18.32 3.78 0.70
N ALA A 378 -17.39 3.99 1.61
CA ALA A 378 -17.35 5.15 2.49
C ALA A 378 -15.89 5.53 2.79
N SER A 379 -15.66 6.82 2.96
CA SER A 379 -14.43 7.33 3.56
C SER A 379 -14.71 7.72 5.01
N CYS A 380 -13.74 7.49 5.89
CA CYS A 380 -13.82 7.83 7.30
C CYS A 380 -12.54 8.51 7.77
N ALA A 381 -12.69 9.43 8.73
CA ALA A 381 -11.57 10.15 9.32
C ALA A 381 -10.85 9.25 10.34
N ALA A 382 -10.03 8.32 9.86
CA ALA A 382 -9.16 7.51 10.71
C ALA A 382 -8.02 8.36 11.30
N GLY A 383 -7.50 9.31 10.52
CA GLY A 383 -6.35 10.12 10.90
C GLY A 383 -5.04 9.32 10.81
N PRO A 384 -3.88 10.00 10.83
CA PRO A 384 -2.61 9.38 10.45
C PRO A 384 -1.94 8.61 11.61
N ALA A 385 -2.67 8.37 12.70
CA ALA A 385 -2.17 7.70 13.91
C ALA A 385 -1.66 6.27 13.63
N LEU A 386 -2.34 5.54 12.74
CA LEU A 386 -1.92 4.19 12.31
C LEU A 386 -0.64 4.22 11.47
N GLU A 387 -0.29 5.35 10.86
CA GLU A 387 0.97 5.53 10.12
C GLU A 387 2.13 5.97 11.04
N GLY A 388 1.87 6.16 12.33
CA GLY A 388 2.84 6.65 13.33
C GLY A 388 2.93 8.17 13.42
N TYR A 389 2.13 8.93 12.65
CA TYR A 389 2.04 10.38 12.82
C TYR A 389 1.17 10.75 14.02
N SER A 390 1.45 11.91 14.63
CA SER A 390 0.74 12.40 15.81
C SER A 390 0.80 11.47 17.03
N ILE A 391 1.65 10.45 17.03
CA ILE A 391 1.97 9.57 18.16
C ILE A 391 3.32 10.04 18.74
N ARG A 392 3.45 10.15 20.07
CA ARG A 392 4.60 10.85 20.71
C ARG A 392 5.97 10.33 20.25
N CYS A 393 6.14 9.01 20.26
CA CYS A 393 7.36 8.36 19.76
C CYS A 393 7.15 7.71 18.38
N GLY A 394 6.06 8.05 17.71
CA GLY A 394 5.71 7.53 16.41
C GLY A 394 6.61 8.09 15.30
N MET A 395 6.96 7.24 14.35
CA MET A 395 7.74 7.63 13.18
C MET A 395 7.38 6.76 11.97
N ARG A 396 7.81 7.14 10.77
CA ARG A 396 7.63 6.31 9.57
C ARG A 396 8.40 4.99 9.67
N ALA A 397 7.98 4.01 8.87
CA ALA A 397 8.72 2.76 8.67
C ALA A 397 10.02 3.00 7.88
N VAL A 398 11.04 3.53 8.56
CA VAL A 398 12.41 3.75 8.08
C VAL A 398 13.40 3.12 9.06
N GLU A 399 14.68 3.08 8.69
CA GLU A 399 15.75 2.58 9.56
C GLU A 399 15.69 3.18 10.99
N GLY A 400 15.78 2.31 12.00
CA GLY A 400 15.64 2.68 13.40
C GLY A 400 14.20 2.71 13.93
N ALA A 401 13.16 2.57 13.09
CA ALA A 401 11.80 2.43 13.57
C ALA A 401 11.54 1.00 14.09
N ILE A 402 10.94 0.89 15.28
CA ILE A 402 10.44 -0.38 15.80
C ILE A 402 9.23 -0.82 14.97
N GLU A 403 9.36 -1.93 14.26
CA GLU A 403 8.32 -2.49 13.37
C GLU A 403 7.57 -3.68 13.95
N SER A 404 8.11 -4.28 15.02
CA SER A 404 7.53 -5.43 15.67
C SER A 404 7.86 -5.48 17.16
N ILE A 405 6.88 -5.91 17.96
CA ILE A 405 6.95 -5.95 19.42
C ILE A 405 6.34 -7.24 19.96
N THR A 406 6.87 -7.73 21.06
CA THR A 406 6.29 -8.79 21.88
C THR A 406 6.57 -8.50 23.35
N ILE A 407 5.58 -8.69 24.22
CA ILE A 407 5.68 -8.42 25.65
C ILE A 407 5.57 -9.75 26.43
N SER A 408 6.43 -9.98 27.42
CA SER A 408 6.39 -11.14 28.34
C SER A 408 5.13 -11.17 29.22
N GLU A 409 4.82 -12.29 29.90
CA GLU A 409 3.68 -12.41 30.82
C GLU A 409 3.60 -11.28 31.83
N GLY A 410 4.72 -10.98 32.49
CA GLY A 410 4.82 -9.99 33.56
C GLY A 410 4.88 -8.54 33.08
N GLY A 411 4.88 -8.30 31.76
CA GLY A 411 5.00 -6.94 31.20
C GLY A 411 6.37 -6.28 31.42
N ASP A 412 7.33 -7.03 31.94
CA ASP A 412 8.65 -6.57 32.39
C ASP A 412 9.70 -6.61 31.27
N GLN A 413 9.57 -7.56 30.34
CA GLN A 413 10.45 -7.73 29.19
C GLN A 413 9.72 -7.43 27.89
N VAL A 414 10.29 -6.53 27.11
CA VAL A 414 9.81 -6.16 25.78
C VAL A 414 10.86 -6.60 24.77
N TYR A 415 10.44 -7.44 23.83
CA TYR A 415 11.23 -7.83 22.67
C TYR A 415 10.77 -7.01 21.50
N TYR A 416 11.69 -6.46 20.73
CA TYR A 416 11.35 -5.68 19.55
C TYR A 416 12.36 -5.89 18.43
N ARG A 417 11.94 -5.55 17.21
CA ARG A 417 12.81 -5.47 16.04
C ARG A 417 12.67 -4.12 15.38
N THR A 418 13.80 -3.56 14.98
CA THR A 418 13.89 -2.32 14.23
C THR A 418 14.17 -2.60 12.76
N ILE A 419 13.67 -1.71 11.90
CA ILE A 419 14.07 -1.68 10.49
C ILE A 419 15.57 -1.35 10.44
N GLY A 420 16.33 -2.13 9.67
CA GLY A 420 17.79 -2.01 9.57
C GLY A 420 18.57 -2.67 10.71
N GLY A 421 17.90 -3.18 11.77
CA GLY A 421 18.59 -3.84 12.89
C GLY A 421 19.46 -2.91 13.74
N VAL A 422 19.24 -1.60 13.65
CA VAL A 422 19.96 -0.57 14.41
C VAL A 422 19.22 -0.22 15.71
N LYS A 423 19.84 0.60 16.57
CA LYS A 423 19.17 1.09 17.79
C LYS A 423 17.87 1.84 17.45
N PRO A 424 16.79 1.65 18.23
CA PRO A 424 15.52 2.30 17.98
C PRO A 424 15.61 3.82 18.14
N ALA A 425 14.95 4.55 17.23
CA ALA A 425 14.73 5.99 17.31
C ALA A 425 13.25 6.36 17.58
N GLY A 426 12.35 5.40 17.40
CA GLY A 426 10.91 5.55 17.55
C GLY A 426 10.17 4.27 17.13
N ILE A 427 8.86 4.34 16.97
CA ILE A 427 7.99 3.21 16.64
C ILE A 427 7.16 3.50 15.39
N CYS A 428 7.10 2.58 14.43
CA CYS A 428 6.23 2.76 13.25
C CYS A 428 4.84 2.18 13.48
N GLY A 429 3.92 2.46 12.54
CA GLY A 429 2.54 2.01 12.61
C GLY A 429 2.35 0.54 13.00
N SER A 430 3.06 -0.38 12.33
CA SER A 430 2.95 -1.82 12.63
C SER A 430 3.40 -2.13 14.05
N GLY A 431 4.50 -1.50 14.49
CA GLY A 431 4.97 -1.57 15.87
C GLY A 431 3.93 -1.07 16.87
N ILE A 432 3.26 0.05 16.57
CA ILE A 432 2.22 0.63 17.46
C ILE A 432 1.03 -0.33 17.62
N VAL A 433 0.55 -0.91 16.52
CA VAL A 433 -0.54 -1.90 16.57
C VAL A 433 -0.12 -3.14 17.36
N GLU A 434 1.09 -3.68 17.14
CA GLU A 434 1.59 -4.80 17.94
C GLU A 434 1.76 -4.44 19.42
N ALA A 435 2.28 -3.25 19.74
CA ALA A 435 2.45 -2.77 21.11
C ALA A 435 1.11 -2.77 21.84
N ILE A 436 0.10 -2.11 21.28
CA ILE A 436 -1.21 -1.96 21.90
C ILE A 436 -1.93 -3.32 21.98
N ALA A 437 -1.81 -4.16 20.95
CA ALA A 437 -2.32 -5.52 20.98
C ALA A 437 -1.71 -6.32 22.14
N TRP A 438 -0.39 -6.28 22.30
CA TRP A 438 0.29 -6.95 23.41
C TRP A 438 -0.05 -6.35 24.77
N MET A 439 -0.12 -5.02 24.89
CA MET A 439 -0.58 -4.35 26.11
C MET A 439 -2.00 -4.81 26.48
N LYS A 440 -2.87 -5.03 25.48
CA LYS A 440 -4.21 -5.57 25.71
C LYS A 440 -4.18 -7.03 26.14
N ILE A 441 -3.37 -7.85 25.48
CA ILE A 441 -3.18 -9.27 25.79
C ILE A 441 -2.69 -9.43 27.23
N ARG A 442 -1.69 -8.63 27.64
CA ARG A 442 -1.07 -8.68 28.99
C ARG A 442 -1.87 -7.97 30.08
N GLY A 443 -2.95 -7.29 29.73
CA GLY A 443 -3.75 -6.54 30.72
C GLY A 443 -3.08 -5.26 31.22
N ILE A 444 -2.03 -4.78 30.52
CA ILE A 444 -1.42 -3.46 30.76
C ILE A 444 -2.44 -2.36 30.44
N ILE A 445 -3.34 -2.62 29.47
CA ILE A 445 -4.52 -1.79 29.23
C ILE A 445 -5.81 -2.57 29.45
N ASP A 446 -6.80 -1.88 30.01
CA ASP A 446 -8.14 -2.43 30.19
C ASP A 446 -8.95 -2.44 28.87
N ARG A 447 -10.24 -2.80 28.92
CA ARG A 447 -11.10 -2.79 27.72
C ARG A 447 -11.41 -1.39 27.20
N SER A 448 -11.36 -0.38 28.06
CA SER A 448 -11.55 1.01 27.67
C SER A 448 -10.29 1.62 27.04
N GLY A 449 -9.17 0.91 27.03
CA GLY A 449 -7.87 1.42 26.61
C GLY A 449 -7.12 2.23 27.66
N ARG A 450 -7.59 2.21 28.92
CA ARG A 450 -6.89 2.87 30.03
C ARG A 450 -5.69 2.02 30.44
N ILE A 451 -4.52 2.64 30.55
CA ILE A 451 -3.34 2.01 31.15
C ILE A 451 -3.63 1.76 32.63
N VAL A 452 -3.43 0.52 33.06
CA VAL A 452 -3.64 0.10 34.44
C VAL A 452 -2.37 0.40 35.24
N GLU A 453 -2.46 1.32 36.19
CA GLU A 453 -1.34 1.66 37.07
C GLU A 453 -0.92 0.44 37.90
N GLY A 454 0.38 0.16 37.98
CA GLY A 454 0.91 -1.02 38.66
C GLY A 454 0.81 -2.34 37.88
N SER A 455 0.36 -2.33 36.63
CA SER A 455 0.27 -3.55 35.78
C SER A 455 1.62 -4.08 35.26
N GLY A 456 2.73 -3.44 35.59
CA GLY A 456 4.08 -3.90 35.27
C GLY A 456 5.13 -2.84 35.58
N ASN A 457 6.39 -3.25 35.67
CA ASN A 457 7.52 -2.37 36.04
C ASN A 457 7.82 -1.30 34.98
N ARG A 458 7.31 -1.48 33.76
CA ARG A 458 7.45 -0.54 32.63
C ARG A 458 6.29 0.47 32.53
N VAL A 459 5.32 0.41 33.44
CA VAL A 459 4.24 1.41 33.54
C VAL A 459 4.63 2.47 34.57
N PHE A 460 4.64 3.72 34.15
CA PHE A 460 4.99 4.84 35.02
C PHE A 460 4.17 6.09 34.66
N ARG A 461 4.24 7.09 35.52
CA ARG A 461 3.59 8.37 35.34
C ARG A 461 4.61 9.46 35.07
N GLU A 462 4.40 10.22 34.01
CA GLU A 462 5.21 11.37 33.63
C GLU A 462 4.29 12.53 33.28
N ASN A 463 4.51 13.70 33.88
CA ASN A 463 3.68 14.90 33.69
C ASN A 463 2.16 14.64 33.88
N GLY A 464 1.81 13.80 34.86
CA GLY A 464 0.42 13.44 35.16
C GLY A 464 -0.19 12.36 34.26
N GLU A 465 0.48 11.94 33.19
CA GLU A 465 -0.01 10.95 32.23
C GLU A 465 0.63 9.57 32.46
N LEU A 466 -0.16 8.50 32.39
CA LEU A 466 0.35 7.13 32.41
C LEU A 466 0.93 6.73 31.05
N GLN A 467 2.05 6.02 31.08
CA GLN A 467 2.80 5.64 29.89
C GLN A 467 3.45 4.27 30.08
N PHE A 468 3.68 3.54 28.99
CA PHE A 468 4.36 2.25 28.97
C PHE A 468 5.68 2.33 28.18
N ILE A 469 6.77 1.85 28.77
CA ILE A 469 8.10 1.88 28.16
C ILE A 469 8.29 0.69 27.22
N ILE A 470 8.54 0.98 25.94
CA ILE A 470 8.93 0.01 24.92
C ILE A 470 10.46 -0.19 24.93
N ALA A 471 11.23 0.90 24.92
CA ALA A 471 12.69 0.86 24.98
C ALA A 471 13.23 1.95 25.93
N GLU A 472 14.20 1.58 26.75
CA GLU A 472 14.89 2.45 27.71
C GLU A 472 15.96 3.33 27.04
N GLU A 473 16.38 4.41 27.70
CA GLU A 473 17.31 5.41 27.15
C GLU A 473 18.64 4.81 26.68
N ASN A 474 19.16 3.81 27.40
CA ASN A 474 20.41 3.12 27.04
C ASN A 474 20.26 2.22 25.80
N GLU A 475 19.04 1.84 25.45
CA GLU A 475 18.71 1.01 24.29
C GLU A 475 18.54 1.85 23.02
N THR A 476 18.21 3.14 23.12
CA THR A 476 17.84 3.98 21.97
C THR A 476 19.01 4.73 21.33
N ALA A 477 18.82 5.16 20.08
CA ALA A 477 19.82 5.90 19.32
C ALA A 477 19.99 7.35 19.79
N ASN A 478 18.94 7.93 20.39
CA ASN A 478 18.87 9.34 20.76
C ASN A 478 18.93 9.57 22.28
N GLY A 479 19.16 8.52 23.08
CA GLY A 479 19.21 8.61 24.55
C GLY A 479 17.88 8.97 25.20
N LYS A 480 16.75 8.84 24.49
CA LYS A 480 15.39 9.08 25.00
C LYS A 480 14.60 7.79 24.99
N ARG A 481 13.72 7.57 25.98
CA ARG A 481 12.85 6.39 25.99
C ARG A 481 11.91 6.36 24.78
N VAL A 482 11.64 5.17 24.24
CA VAL A 482 10.50 4.93 23.35
C VAL A 482 9.34 4.39 24.16
N VAL A 483 8.19 5.03 24.03
CA VAL A 483 7.10 4.96 25.02
C VAL A 483 5.75 5.10 24.31
N ILE A 484 4.74 4.41 24.82
CA ILE A 484 3.33 4.55 24.40
C ILE A 484 2.56 5.25 25.52
N THR A 485 1.98 6.41 25.24
CA THR A 485 1.19 7.15 26.24
C THR A 485 -0.28 6.79 26.25
N GLN A 486 -0.98 7.20 27.30
CA GLN A 486 -2.43 7.13 27.34
C GLN A 486 -3.08 7.89 26.17
N THR A 487 -2.57 9.06 25.80
CA THR A 487 -3.04 9.86 24.66
C THR A 487 -2.79 9.16 23.33
N ASP A 488 -1.64 8.51 23.18
CA ASP A 488 -1.32 7.71 21.98
C ASP A 488 -2.35 6.58 21.80
N ILE A 489 -2.69 5.86 22.87
CA ILE A 489 -3.73 4.82 22.84
C ILE A 489 -5.08 5.40 22.43
N ARG A 490 -5.47 6.58 22.95
CA ARG A 490 -6.74 7.23 22.59
C ARG A 490 -6.80 7.58 21.10
N LYS A 491 -5.70 8.06 20.52
CA LYS A 491 -5.62 8.34 19.07
C LYS A 491 -5.79 7.06 18.24
N ILE A 492 -5.16 5.97 18.63
CA ILE A 492 -5.33 4.67 17.96
C ILE A 492 -6.76 4.14 18.11
N GLN A 493 -7.41 4.33 19.26
CA GLN A 493 -8.81 3.95 19.45
C GLN A 493 -9.74 4.67 18.48
N LEU A 494 -9.54 5.97 18.24
CA LEU A 494 -10.35 6.73 17.29
C LEU A 494 -10.12 6.24 15.86
N ALA A 495 -8.86 6.05 15.45
CA ALA A 495 -8.51 5.58 14.13
C ALA A 495 -9.10 4.20 13.83
N LYS A 496 -8.91 3.25 14.76
CA LYS A 496 -9.42 1.88 14.57
C LYS A 496 -10.94 1.80 14.67
N ALA A 497 -11.57 2.65 15.50
CA ALA A 497 -13.02 2.75 15.58
C ALA A 497 -13.63 3.23 14.26
N ALA A 498 -13.02 4.25 13.62
CA ALA A 498 -13.48 4.80 12.35
C ALA A 498 -13.52 3.72 11.25
N ILE A 499 -12.44 2.95 11.11
CA ILE A 499 -12.35 1.87 10.12
C ILE A 499 -13.37 0.77 10.41
N PHE A 500 -13.38 0.23 11.63
CA PHE A 500 -14.24 -0.90 11.97
C PHE A 500 -15.73 -0.54 11.90
N SER A 501 -16.12 0.64 12.41
CA SER A 501 -17.52 1.07 12.36
C SER A 501 -18.01 1.33 10.94
N SER A 502 -17.13 1.82 10.06
CA SER A 502 -17.42 1.98 8.64
C SER A 502 -17.65 0.62 7.98
N LEU A 503 -16.75 -0.34 8.19
CA LEU A 503 -16.89 -1.70 7.68
C LEU A 503 -18.17 -2.38 8.18
N LYS A 504 -18.45 -2.32 9.48
CA LYS A 504 -19.68 -2.92 10.05
C LYS A 504 -20.92 -2.22 9.51
N THR A 505 -20.89 -0.90 9.36
CA THR A 505 -22.03 -0.13 8.84
C THR A 505 -22.34 -0.47 7.39
N LEU A 506 -21.33 -0.48 6.52
CA LEU A 506 -21.50 -0.86 5.12
C LEU A 506 -21.95 -2.31 4.98
N SER A 507 -21.37 -3.23 5.75
CA SER A 507 -21.78 -4.64 5.73
C SER A 507 -23.23 -4.81 6.18
N LYS A 508 -23.65 -4.11 7.24
CA LYS A 508 -25.04 -4.12 7.71
C LYS A 508 -26.02 -3.55 6.67
N LEU A 509 -25.67 -2.45 6.00
CA LEU A 509 -26.49 -1.89 4.91
C LEU A 509 -26.59 -2.85 3.70
N ALA A 510 -25.56 -3.69 3.50
CA ALA A 510 -25.55 -4.74 2.48
C ALA A 510 -26.21 -6.06 2.94
N ASN A 511 -26.74 -6.14 4.18
CA ASN A 511 -27.24 -7.37 4.79
C ASN A 511 -26.20 -8.52 4.81
N ILE A 512 -24.94 -8.18 5.06
CA ILE A 512 -23.81 -9.11 5.16
C ILE A 512 -23.32 -9.10 6.61
N GLU A 513 -23.22 -10.27 7.24
CA GLU A 513 -22.49 -10.39 8.50
C GLU A 513 -20.98 -10.42 8.24
N LEU A 514 -20.20 -9.81 9.14
CA LEU A 514 -18.75 -9.73 8.96
C LEU A 514 -18.09 -11.12 8.93
N SER A 515 -18.69 -12.11 9.59
CA SER A 515 -18.26 -13.51 9.54
C SER A 515 -18.36 -14.13 8.15
N ASP A 516 -19.27 -13.63 7.32
CA ASP A 516 -19.60 -14.17 5.99
C ASP A 516 -18.69 -13.60 4.91
N LEU A 517 -17.83 -12.63 5.25
CA LEU A 517 -16.81 -12.12 4.35
C LEU A 517 -15.87 -13.25 3.95
N ARG A 518 -15.85 -13.54 2.66
CA ARG A 518 -15.03 -14.59 2.06
C ARG A 518 -13.58 -14.17 1.97
N ARG A 519 -13.35 -12.89 1.66
CA ARG A 519 -12.04 -12.21 1.67
C ARG A 519 -12.17 -10.78 2.17
N LEU A 520 -11.12 -10.29 2.82
CA LEU A 520 -10.92 -8.89 3.15
C LEU A 520 -9.56 -8.44 2.60
N PHE A 521 -9.59 -7.54 1.64
CA PHE A 521 -8.41 -6.95 1.05
C PHE A 521 -7.93 -5.75 1.88
N ILE A 522 -6.64 -5.67 2.15
CA ILE A 522 -6.02 -4.60 2.93
C ILE A 522 -5.06 -3.85 2.02
N ALA A 523 -5.34 -2.58 1.76
CA ALA A 523 -4.52 -1.69 0.97
C ALA A 523 -3.80 -0.65 1.86
N GLY A 524 -2.99 0.18 1.22
CA GLY A 524 -2.25 1.25 1.86
C GLY A 524 -0.85 0.85 2.31
N ALA A 525 0.02 1.87 2.45
CA ALA A 525 1.40 1.68 2.85
C ALA A 525 1.53 1.03 4.24
N PHE A 526 0.66 1.41 5.19
CA PHE A 526 0.56 0.78 6.50
C PHE A 526 -0.02 -0.64 6.41
N GLY A 527 -1.07 -0.80 5.60
CA GLY A 527 -1.74 -2.08 5.36
C GLY A 527 -0.82 -3.19 4.85
N THR A 528 0.32 -2.85 4.25
CA THR A 528 1.34 -3.81 3.80
C THR A 528 2.05 -4.55 4.94
N TYR A 529 2.22 -3.91 6.10
CA TYR A 529 3.07 -4.41 7.19
C TYR A 529 2.29 -4.77 8.46
N VAL A 530 1.02 -4.39 8.54
CA VAL A 530 0.17 -4.73 9.68
C VAL A 530 -0.13 -6.23 9.70
N ASP A 531 0.08 -6.90 10.83
CA ASP A 531 -0.34 -8.28 10.98
C ASP A 531 -1.85 -8.34 11.27
N PRO A 532 -2.64 -9.09 10.46
CA PRO A 532 -4.08 -9.18 10.66
C PRO A 532 -4.49 -9.65 12.06
N PHE A 533 -3.71 -10.53 12.71
CA PHE A 533 -4.02 -10.98 14.07
C PHE A 533 -3.98 -9.83 15.05
N TYR A 534 -2.89 -9.04 15.08
CA TYR A 534 -2.77 -7.92 16.02
C TYR A 534 -3.77 -6.80 15.71
N ALA A 535 -4.08 -6.58 14.43
CA ALA A 535 -5.14 -5.67 14.01
C ALA A 535 -6.53 -6.12 14.50
N THR A 536 -6.85 -7.42 14.44
CA THR A 536 -8.10 -7.96 14.99
C THR A 536 -8.13 -7.90 16.53
N VAL A 537 -6.99 -8.15 17.21
CA VAL A 537 -6.88 -8.03 18.69
C VAL A 537 -7.26 -6.63 19.17
N ILE A 538 -6.86 -5.59 18.43
CA ILE A 538 -7.24 -4.22 18.76
C ILE A 538 -8.63 -3.84 18.23
N GLY A 539 -9.26 -4.68 17.41
CA GLY A 539 -10.54 -4.43 16.77
C GLY A 539 -10.49 -3.39 15.65
N LEU A 540 -9.36 -3.32 14.94
CA LEU A 540 -9.23 -2.59 13.67
C LEU A 540 -9.84 -3.39 12.52
N LEU A 541 -9.63 -4.71 12.53
CA LEU A 541 -10.12 -5.66 11.52
C LEU A 541 -11.13 -6.64 12.15
N PRO A 542 -12.04 -7.23 11.36
CA PRO A 542 -13.05 -8.16 11.87
C PRO A 542 -12.44 -9.49 12.34
N ASP A 543 -13.21 -10.22 13.16
CA ASP A 543 -12.83 -11.54 13.66
C ASP A 543 -13.13 -12.65 12.63
N ILE A 544 -12.34 -12.65 11.56
CA ILE A 544 -12.33 -13.69 10.53
C ILE A 544 -10.99 -14.43 10.53
N SER A 545 -10.93 -15.55 9.82
CA SER A 545 -9.72 -16.37 9.76
C SER A 545 -8.60 -15.69 8.97
N ARG A 546 -7.35 -15.97 9.35
CA ARG A 546 -6.16 -15.23 8.88
C ARG A 546 -5.99 -15.31 7.37
N GLU A 547 -6.26 -16.48 6.80
CA GLU A 547 -6.16 -16.79 5.37
C GLU A 547 -7.17 -16.05 4.49
N ARG A 548 -8.18 -15.40 5.10
CA ARG A 548 -9.14 -14.55 4.38
C ARG A 548 -8.65 -13.11 4.21
N PHE A 549 -7.57 -12.71 4.88
CA PHE A 549 -6.97 -11.39 4.68
C PHE A 549 -5.95 -11.41 3.54
N ILE A 550 -6.10 -10.49 2.58
CA ILE A 550 -5.20 -10.35 1.43
C ILE A 550 -4.62 -8.94 1.44
N GLN A 551 -3.31 -8.81 1.68
CA GLN A 551 -2.64 -7.51 1.64
C GLN A 551 -2.24 -7.20 0.19
N ILE A 552 -2.77 -6.12 -0.38
CA ILE A 552 -2.51 -5.70 -1.77
C ILE A 552 -1.48 -4.57 -1.88
N GLY A 553 -0.94 -4.11 -0.75
CA GLY A 553 0.09 -3.09 -0.69
C GLY A 553 -0.36 -1.72 -1.21
N ASN A 554 0.49 -1.02 -1.95
CA ASN A 554 0.11 0.23 -2.62
C ASN A 554 -0.73 -0.07 -3.87
N GLY A 555 -2.03 -0.32 -3.66
CA GLY A 555 -2.97 -0.60 -4.74
C GLY A 555 -3.20 0.61 -5.64
N SER A 556 -3.22 1.84 -5.11
CA SER A 556 -3.26 3.09 -5.90
C SER A 556 -2.18 3.14 -7.00
N GLY A 557 -0.91 2.95 -6.62
CA GLY A 557 0.21 2.96 -7.58
C GLY A 557 0.19 1.78 -8.56
N ALA A 558 -0.23 0.61 -8.07
CA ALA A 558 -0.38 -0.58 -8.90
C ALA A 558 -1.51 -0.43 -9.93
N GLY A 559 -2.67 0.11 -9.56
CA GLY A 559 -3.79 0.35 -10.45
C GLY A 559 -3.49 1.44 -11.47
N ALA A 560 -2.81 2.52 -11.06
CA ALA A 560 -2.30 3.52 -12.01
C ALA A 560 -1.35 2.89 -13.05
N SER A 561 -0.52 1.94 -12.63
CA SER A 561 0.37 1.18 -13.52
C SER A 561 -0.41 0.30 -14.49
N MET A 562 -1.45 -0.40 -14.01
CA MET A 562 -2.34 -1.20 -14.87
C MET A 562 -3.01 -0.35 -15.95
N LEU A 563 -3.46 0.86 -15.62
CA LEU A 563 -4.12 1.79 -16.54
C LEU A 563 -3.16 2.47 -17.52
N LEU A 564 -1.90 2.64 -17.13
CA LEU A 564 -0.84 3.10 -18.01
C LEU A 564 -0.52 2.03 -19.08
N LEU A 565 -0.48 0.77 -18.66
CA LEU A 565 -0.02 -0.34 -19.50
C LEU A 565 -1.15 -1.03 -20.28
N SER A 566 -2.44 -0.78 -19.99
CA SER A 566 -3.55 -1.42 -20.68
C SER A 566 -4.80 -0.54 -20.82
N LYS A 567 -5.20 -0.28 -22.07
CA LYS A 567 -6.49 0.33 -22.43
C LYS A 567 -7.69 -0.43 -21.89
N LYS A 568 -7.64 -1.77 -21.89
CA LYS A 568 -8.75 -2.60 -21.38
C LYS A 568 -8.99 -2.37 -19.90
N LYS A 569 -7.92 -2.22 -19.11
CA LYS A 569 -8.02 -1.91 -17.67
C LYS A 569 -8.61 -0.54 -17.38
N TRP A 570 -8.46 0.40 -18.31
CA TRP A 570 -9.15 1.69 -18.24
C TRP A 570 -10.68 1.52 -18.27
N ASN A 571 -11.19 0.73 -19.22
CA ASN A 571 -12.63 0.46 -19.33
C ASN A 571 -13.18 -0.25 -18.08
N GLU A 572 -12.43 -1.22 -17.53
CA GLU A 572 -12.79 -1.89 -16.28
C GLU A 572 -12.90 -0.88 -15.11
N ALA A 573 -11.98 0.09 -15.01
CA ALA A 573 -12.04 1.13 -13.98
C ALA A 573 -13.27 2.03 -14.12
N GLU A 574 -13.66 2.41 -15.35
CA GLU A 574 -14.88 3.19 -15.58
C GLU A 574 -16.15 2.40 -15.23
N GLU A 575 -16.18 1.09 -15.50
CA GLU A 575 -17.29 0.21 -15.09
C GLU A 575 -17.38 0.06 -13.57
N ILE A 576 -16.24 -0.05 -12.88
CA ILE A 576 -16.17 -0.11 -11.42
C ILE A 576 -16.84 1.13 -10.82
N VAL A 577 -16.49 2.33 -11.28
CA VAL A 577 -17.05 3.59 -10.76
C VAL A 577 -18.57 3.60 -10.84
N ARG A 578 -19.17 3.09 -11.93
CA ARG A 578 -20.63 3.00 -12.09
C ARG A 578 -21.31 2.02 -11.14
N LYS A 579 -20.57 1.04 -10.61
CA LYS A 579 -21.07 0.01 -9.68
C LYS A 579 -20.94 0.42 -8.20
N VAL A 580 -20.20 1.48 -7.89
CA VAL A 580 -19.98 1.93 -6.51
C VAL A 580 -21.05 2.93 -6.10
N LYS A 581 -21.69 2.67 -4.95
CA LYS A 581 -22.56 3.61 -4.25
C LYS A 581 -21.85 4.14 -3.01
N VAL A 582 -21.65 5.45 -2.95
CA VAL A 582 -21.08 6.11 -1.78
C VAL A 582 -22.13 6.25 -0.69
N ILE A 583 -21.74 5.96 0.55
CA ILE A 583 -22.56 6.10 1.74
C ILE A 583 -21.97 7.19 2.63
N GLU A 584 -22.75 8.24 2.84
CA GLU A 584 -22.45 9.27 3.85
C GLU A 584 -22.73 8.72 5.24
N LEU A 585 -21.67 8.27 5.94
CA LEU A 585 -21.77 7.61 7.25
C LEU A 585 -22.49 8.48 8.29
N ASN A 586 -22.35 9.82 8.21
CA ASN A 586 -23.01 10.77 9.09
C ASN A 586 -24.55 10.76 8.96
N LEU A 587 -25.10 10.29 7.84
CA LEU A 587 -26.54 10.15 7.61
C LEU A 587 -27.08 8.79 8.07
N VAL A 588 -26.21 7.85 8.45
CA VAL A 588 -26.62 6.51 8.89
C VAL A 588 -26.92 6.54 10.40
N PRO A 589 -28.18 6.34 10.83
CA PRO A 589 -28.58 6.61 12.22
C PRO A 589 -27.78 5.88 13.30
N PHE A 590 -27.33 4.66 13.00
CA PHE A 590 -26.61 3.81 13.96
C PHE A 590 -25.08 3.92 13.88
N PHE A 591 -24.52 4.71 12.94
CA PHE A 591 -23.07 4.81 12.76
C PHE A 591 -22.36 5.39 13.99
N LYS A 592 -22.93 6.45 14.59
CA LYS A 592 -22.34 7.11 15.77
C LYS A 592 -22.23 6.16 16.96
N ASP A 593 -23.29 5.38 17.21
CA ASP A 593 -23.29 4.39 18.29
C ASP A 593 -22.28 3.28 18.01
N GLU A 594 -22.19 2.82 16.77
CA GLU A 594 -21.20 1.83 16.35
C GLU A 594 -19.77 2.35 16.52
N PHE A 595 -19.50 3.60 16.14
CA PHE A 595 -18.19 4.24 16.35
C PHE A 595 -17.82 4.27 17.84
N ILE A 596 -18.74 4.67 18.72
CA ILE A 596 -18.50 4.68 20.17
C ILE A 596 -18.22 3.27 20.69
N ASN A 597 -19.00 2.27 20.25
CA ASN A 597 -18.80 0.88 20.64
C ASN A 597 -17.46 0.33 20.16
N ALA A 598 -17.03 0.75 18.97
CA ALA A 598 -15.76 0.40 18.36
C ALA A 598 -14.55 1.09 18.98
N THR A 599 -14.70 2.03 19.92
CA THR A 599 -13.54 2.58 20.65
C THR A 599 -12.93 1.61 21.66
N TYR A 600 -13.70 0.66 22.19
CA TYR A 600 -13.24 -0.35 23.16
C TYR A 600 -12.31 -1.39 22.51
N PHE A 601 -11.43 -2.05 23.26
CA PHE A 601 -10.57 -3.12 22.74
C PHE A 601 -11.10 -4.53 23.05
N PRO A 602 -11.38 -5.40 22.05
CA PRO A 602 -11.46 -5.09 20.61
C PRO A 602 -12.74 -4.32 20.23
N HIS A 603 -13.82 -4.51 21.00
CA HIS A 603 -15.12 -3.85 20.81
C HIS A 603 -15.94 -3.90 22.10
N LYS A 604 -16.99 -3.07 22.20
CA LYS A 604 -17.91 -3.10 23.36
C LYS A 604 -18.73 -4.39 23.38
N ASP A 605 -19.24 -4.80 22.22
CA ASP A 605 -19.83 -6.12 22.00
C ASP A 605 -18.74 -7.16 21.72
N GLU A 606 -18.47 -8.00 22.72
CA GLU A 606 -17.46 -9.07 22.64
C GLU A 606 -17.87 -10.21 21.70
N LYS A 607 -19.17 -10.36 21.39
CA LYS A 607 -19.64 -11.46 20.53
C LYS A 607 -19.07 -11.36 19.11
N LEU A 608 -18.83 -10.13 18.64
CA LEU A 608 -18.19 -9.85 17.34
C LEU A 608 -16.75 -10.34 17.26
N PHE A 609 -16.10 -10.60 18.40
CA PHE A 609 -14.68 -10.96 18.50
C PHE A 609 -14.45 -12.23 19.32
N ARG A 610 -15.45 -13.13 19.35
CA ARG A 610 -15.42 -14.31 20.20
C ARG A 610 -14.19 -15.19 19.93
N ASN A 611 -13.86 -15.45 18.67
CA ASN A 611 -12.75 -16.33 18.30
C ASN A 611 -11.42 -15.69 18.72
N SER A 612 -11.27 -14.39 18.45
CA SER A 612 -10.07 -13.63 18.84
C SER A 612 -9.90 -13.54 20.35
N LEU A 613 -10.98 -13.31 21.11
CA LEU A 613 -10.95 -13.27 22.57
C LEU A 613 -10.62 -14.64 23.18
N GLU A 614 -11.14 -15.73 22.61
CA GLU A 614 -10.77 -17.10 23.00
C GLU A 614 -9.28 -17.36 22.74
N LYS A 615 -8.74 -16.93 21.58
CA LYS A 615 -7.31 -16.99 21.26
C LYS A 615 -6.46 -16.19 22.25
N ILE A 616 -6.85 -14.96 22.59
CA ILE A 616 -6.12 -14.09 23.53
C ILE A 616 -6.01 -14.71 24.93
N LYS A 617 -7.04 -15.42 25.42
CA LYS A 617 -7.01 -16.06 26.75
C LYS A 617 -5.84 -17.04 26.88
N HIS A 618 -5.42 -17.69 25.79
CA HIS A 618 -4.28 -18.60 25.81
C HIS A 618 -2.93 -17.91 25.97
N PHE A 619 -2.84 -16.62 25.64
CA PHE A 619 -1.61 -15.85 25.82
C PHE A 619 -1.48 -15.25 27.22
N LYS A 620 -2.59 -15.02 27.94
CA LYS A 620 -2.59 -14.37 29.26
C LYS A 620 -1.85 -15.12 30.38
N THR A 621 -1.60 -16.42 30.24
CA THR A 621 -1.22 -17.31 31.37
C THR A 621 -0.12 -18.32 31.00
N LYS A 622 0.61 -18.11 29.90
CA LYS A 622 1.43 -19.18 29.28
C LYS A 622 2.84 -18.79 28.78
N PHE A 623 3.35 -17.60 29.06
CA PHE A 623 4.60 -17.13 28.43
C PHE A 623 5.48 -16.20 29.26
#